data_AF-A0A183NF51-F1
#
_entry.id   AF-A0A183NF51-F1
#
_cell.length_a   1.000
_cell.length_b   1.000
_cell.length_c   1.000
_cell.angle_alpha   90.00
_cell.angle_beta   90.00
_cell.angle_gamma   90.00
#
_symmetry.space_group_name_H-M   'P 1'
#
loop_
_entity.id
_entity.type
_entity.pdbx_description
1 polymer ?
#
loop_
_entity_poly.entity_id
_entity_poly.type
_entity_poly.pdbx_seq_one_letter_code
_entity_poly.pdbx_strand_id
1 'polypeptide(L)'
;MKELKIHQTEDGKSKSLSMKETSQKEEDNQQNEENQFRKKDNEMEITTEETKQIERQNEEEINENQHQTIRESIELELKLAHIPSIPEVPDETEENVLTYFDLREIHPIMIDMDKDSSPLIKLNGPQEACLEKVRKAIGKREAPKLPSIEIYPLKQNEYEIQEKAINILNEFELEKLRKTKEKLEKQKCEEIDLLKKSENDWNNWLSLLNTQNYQYAEAHSLPMRYYLMKYIMPELSKALLECSEIRPDDPVDFVASSFIIYLFHFLQSKGEE
;
A
#
# COMPACT_ATOMS: atom_id res chain seq x y z
N MET A 1 3.02 55.01 -20.83
CA MET A 1 2.05 55.56 -21.80
C MET A 1 1.73 54.49 -22.83
N LYS A 2 0.48 53.99 -22.87
CA LYS A 2 -0.12 53.30 -24.02
C LYS A 2 -1.63 53.52 -23.93
N GLU A 3 -2.09 54.66 -24.43
CA GLU A 3 -3.52 54.99 -24.49
C GLU A 3 -4.11 54.63 -25.85
N LEU A 4 -5.34 54.11 -25.79
CA LEU A 4 -6.47 54.43 -26.65
C LEU A 4 -6.26 54.57 -28.17
N LYS A 5 -6.97 53.73 -28.93
CA LYS A 5 -7.96 54.25 -29.89
C LYS A 5 -9.19 53.34 -30.01
N ILE A 6 -10.31 53.93 -30.43
CA ILE A 6 -11.68 53.43 -30.24
C ILE A 6 -12.45 53.50 -31.59
N HIS A 7 -13.37 52.54 -31.80
CA HIS A 7 -14.50 52.44 -32.76
C HIS A 7 -14.44 53.06 -34.18
N GLN A 8 -14.78 52.22 -35.18
CA GLN A 8 -16.09 52.25 -35.91
C GLN A 8 -16.58 50.78 -36.07
N THR A 9 -17.84 50.31 -36.08
CA THR A 9 -19.23 50.84 -35.93
C THR A 9 -20.10 51.11 -37.18
N GLU A 10 -20.29 50.11 -38.04
CA GLU A 10 -21.40 49.95 -39.00
C GLU A 10 -21.60 48.42 -39.22
N ASP A 11 -22.79 47.84 -39.44
CA ASP A 11 -24.16 48.41 -39.47
C ASP A 11 -25.21 47.36 -39.00
N GLY A 12 -26.44 47.76 -38.67
CA GLY A 12 -27.40 46.93 -37.92
C GLY A 12 -28.59 46.34 -38.70
N LYS A 13 -29.11 45.17 -38.27
CA LYS A 13 -30.49 44.72 -38.59
C LYS A 13 -31.12 43.82 -37.51
N SER A 14 -32.40 44.03 -37.23
CA SER A 14 -33.07 43.51 -36.03
C SER A 14 -33.80 42.17 -36.20
N LYS A 15 -33.31 41.15 -35.48
CA LYS A 15 -34.04 40.35 -34.47
C LYS A 15 -35.52 39.94 -34.73
N SER A 16 -35.71 38.68 -35.14
CA SER A 16 -36.88 37.83 -34.78
C SER A 16 -36.41 36.35 -34.74
N LEU A 17 -36.21 35.77 -33.55
CA LEU A 17 -37.20 35.03 -32.76
C LEU A 17 -37.69 33.72 -33.43
N SER A 18 -37.05 32.60 -33.08
CA SER A 18 -37.57 31.24 -33.28
C SER A 18 -37.17 30.37 -32.09
N MET A 19 -38.12 30.10 -31.19
CA MET A 19 -37.92 29.19 -30.06
C MET A 19 -38.20 27.75 -30.50
N LYS A 20 -37.19 27.03 -30.99
CA LYS A 20 -37.32 25.59 -31.33
C LYS A 20 -36.04 24.76 -31.35
N GLU A 21 -34.85 25.37 -31.47
CA GLU A 21 -33.59 24.64 -31.64
C GLU A 21 -32.86 24.28 -30.33
N THR A 22 -33.36 24.71 -29.17
CA THR A 22 -32.70 24.49 -27.87
C THR A 22 -32.97 23.11 -27.28
N SER A 23 -34.21 22.61 -27.33
CA SER A 23 -34.59 21.35 -26.64
C SER A 23 -33.94 20.10 -27.23
N GLN A 24 -33.62 20.08 -28.52
CA GLN A 24 -33.01 18.90 -29.15
C GLN A 24 -31.52 18.74 -28.82
N LYS A 25 -30.83 19.81 -28.37
CA LYS A 25 -29.40 19.75 -28.02
C LYS A 25 -29.12 19.30 -26.59
N GLU A 26 -30.13 19.28 -25.72
CA GLU A 26 -29.97 18.84 -24.33
C GLU A 26 -30.23 17.32 -24.20
N GLU A 27 -31.18 16.77 -24.96
CA GLU A 27 -31.48 15.33 -24.99
C GLU A 27 -30.35 14.50 -25.65
N ASP A 28 -29.83 14.92 -26.80
CA ASP A 28 -28.72 14.25 -27.51
C ASP A 28 -27.44 14.15 -26.65
N ASN A 29 -27.19 15.16 -25.80
CA ASN A 29 -25.96 15.22 -25.00
C ASN A 29 -26.00 14.24 -23.81
N GLN A 30 -27.15 14.11 -23.14
CA GLN A 30 -27.33 13.16 -22.03
C GLN A 30 -27.26 11.70 -22.52
N GLN A 31 -27.85 11.39 -23.68
CA GLN A 31 -27.74 10.03 -24.26
C GLN A 31 -26.31 9.68 -24.69
N ASN A 32 -25.48 10.65 -25.06
CA ASN A 32 -24.08 10.43 -25.40
C ASN A 32 -23.23 10.13 -24.14
N GLU A 33 -23.50 10.81 -23.03
CA GLU A 33 -22.80 10.57 -21.75
C GLU A 33 -23.14 9.20 -21.16
N GLU A 34 -24.42 8.79 -21.10
CA GLU A 34 -24.80 7.43 -20.65
C GLU A 34 -24.15 6.31 -21.48
N ASN A 35 -24.09 6.49 -22.81
CA ASN A 35 -23.52 5.49 -23.71
C ASN A 35 -21.98 5.49 -23.72
N GLN A 36 -21.33 6.56 -23.26
CA GLN A 36 -19.90 6.53 -22.94
C GLN A 36 -19.62 5.90 -21.57
N PHE A 37 -20.51 6.07 -20.59
CA PHE A 37 -20.39 5.42 -19.28
C PHE A 37 -20.48 3.89 -19.44
N ARG A 38 -21.57 3.38 -20.02
CA ARG A 38 -21.76 1.93 -20.25
C ARG A 38 -20.67 1.27 -21.11
N LYS A 39 -19.98 2.02 -21.98
CA LYS A 39 -18.81 1.49 -22.71
C LYS A 39 -17.61 1.31 -21.79
N LYS A 40 -17.30 2.29 -20.94
CA LYS A 40 -16.21 2.20 -19.96
C LYS A 40 -16.47 1.13 -18.91
N ASP A 41 -17.72 0.98 -18.47
CA ASP A 41 -18.12 -0.08 -17.54
C ASP A 41 -17.84 -1.47 -18.15
N ASN A 42 -18.28 -1.70 -19.41
CA ASN A 42 -18.03 -2.95 -20.12
C ASN A 42 -16.52 -3.19 -20.39
N GLU A 43 -15.76 -2.15 -20.76
CA GLU A 43 -14.31 -2.25 -20.98
C GLU A 43 -13.55 -2.55 -19.67
N MET A 44 -14.01 -2.00 -18.54
CA MET A 44 -13.48 -2.32 -17.21
C MET A 44 -13.87 -3.74 -16.75
N GLU A 45 -15.10 -4.18 -17.02
CA GLU A 45 -15.54 -5.54 -16.69
C GLU A 45 -14.75 -6.60 -17.47
N ILE A 46 -14.59 -6.41 -18.79
CA ILE A 46 -13.76 -7.29 -19.65
C ILE A 46 -12.32 -7.36 -19.14
N THR A 47 -11.68 -6.22 -18.89
CA THR A 47 -10.27 -6.20 -18.42
C THR A 47 -10.11 -6.84 -17.04
N THR A 48 -11.09 -6.73 -16.13
CA THR A 48 -11.03 -7.46 -14.85
C THR A 48 -11.22 -8.97 -14.98
N GLU A 49 -11.96 -9.44 -15.98
CA GLU A 49 -12.15 -10.87 -16.20
C GLU A 49 -10.95 -11.51 -16.91
N GLU A 50 -10.31 -10.78 -17.84
CA GLU A 50 -9.01 -11.16 -18.42
C GLU A 50 -7.92 -11.27 -17.35
N THR A 51 -7.81 -10.31 -16.41
CA THR A 51 -6.83 -10.41 -15.31
C THR A 51 -7.13 -11.59 -14.38
N LYS A 52 -8.41 -11.84 -14.02
CA LYS A 52 -8.80 -13.02 -13.24
C LYS A 52 -8.50 -14.34 -13.97
N GLN A 53 -8.47 -14.35 -15.31
CA GLN A 53 -8.12 -15.54 -16.08
C GLN A 53 -6.60 -15.77 -16.09
N ILE A 54 -5.81 -14.70 -16.20
CA ILE A 54 -4.34 -14.74 -16.07
C ILE A 54 -3.92 -15.14 -14.65
N GLU A 55 -4.58 -14.61 -13.61
CA GLU A 55 -4.32 -14.99 -12.21
C GLU A 55 -4.58 -16.49 -11.97
N ARG A 56 -5.72 -17.02 -12.45
CA ARG A 56 -6.00 -18.47 -12.37
C ARG A 56 -4.97 -19.32 -13.10
N GLN A 57 -4.55 -18.92 -14.30
CA GLN A 57 -3.53 -19.65 -15.06
C GLN A 57 -2.16 -19.65 -14.33
N ASN A 58 -1.79 -18.54 -13.70
CA ASN A 58 -0.60 -18.47 -12.86
C ASN A 58 -0.74 -19.32 -11.59
N GLU A 59 -1.92 -19.36 -10.94
CA GLU A 59 -2.19 -20.22 -9.79
C GLU A 59 -2.14 -21.72 -10.14
N GLU A 60 -2.70 -22.09 -11.31
CA GLU A 60 -2.62 -23.45 -11.87
C GLU A 60 -1.16 -23.85 -12.16
N GLU A 61 -0.38 -23.01 -12.86
CA GLU A 61 1.03 -23.28 -13.16
C GLU A 61 1.90 -23.33 -11.88
N ILE A 62 1.64 -22.47 -10.89
CA ILE A 62 2.30 -22.53 -9.57
C ILE A 62 1.97 -23.85 -8.86
N ASN A 63 0.71 -24.30 -8.91
CA ASN A 63 0.28 -25.53 -8.24
C ASN A 63 0.86 -26.79 -8.93
N GLU A 64 0.92 -26.83 -10.26
CA GLU A 64 1.59 -27.92 -10.99
C GLU A 64 3.09 -28.00 -10.66
N ASN A 65 3.79 -26.86 -10.62
CA ASN A 65 5.20 -26.81 -10.22
C ASN A 65 5.42 -27.25 -8.76
N GLN A 66 4.51 -26.92 -7.84
CA GLN A 66 4.55 -27.40 -6.46
C GLN A 66 4.30 -28.92 -6.38
N HIS A 67 3.28 -29.44 -7.06
CA HIS A 67 3.02 -30.88 -7.11
C HIS A 67 4.19 -31.68 -7.72
N GLN A 68 4.82 -31.17 -8.78
CA GLN A 68 6.02 -31.79 -9.36
C GLN A 68 7.20 -31.76 -8.37
N THR A 69 7.42 -30.66 -7.65
CA THR A 69 8.46 -30.56 -6.61
C THR A 69 8.24 -31.55 -5.47
N ILE A 70 7.00 -31.71 -5.00
CA ILE A 70 6.61 -32.67 -3.96
C ILE A 70 6.77 -34.12 -4.46
N ARG A 71 6.42 -34.39 -5.72
CA ARG A 71 6.62 -35.71 -6.33
C ARG A 71 8.10 -36.09 -6.40
N GLU A 72 8.95 -35.15 -6.80
CA GLU A 72 10.40 -35.38 -6.85
C GLU A 72 11.01 -35.59 -5.46
N SER A 73 10.56 -34.89 -4.42
CA SER A 73 11.04 -35.12 -3.05
C SER A 73 10.63 -36.48 -2.50
N ILE A 74 9.38 -36.91 -2.72
CA ILE A 74 8.89 -38.25 -2.33
C ILE A 74 9.66 -39.35 -3.08
N GLU A 75 9.96 -39.17 -4.37
CA GLU A 75 10.76 -40.13 -5.14
C GLU A 75 12.21 -40.20 -4.65
N LEU A 76 12.77 -39.10 -4.14
CA LEU A 76 14.09 -39.06 -3.50
C LEU A 76 14.10 -39.74 -2.12
N GLU A 77 13.09 -39.53 -1.28
CA GLU A 77 12.98 -40.23 0.01
C GLU A 77 12.81 -41.74 -0.16
N LEU A 78 12.01 -42.19 -1.14
CA LEU A 78 11.89 -43.60 -1.50
C LEU A 78 13.23 -44.21 -1.94
N LYS A 79 14.07 -43.45 -2.65
CA LYS A 79 15.43 -43.88 -3.03
C LYS A 79 16.39 -43.90 -1.83
N LEU A 80 16.29 -42.93 -0.93
CA LEU A 80 17.08 -42.87 0.31
C LEU A 80 16.76 -44.06 1.24
N ALA A 81 15.49 -44.45 1.35
CA ALA A 81 15.05 -45.60 2.15
C ALA A 81 15.58 -46.97 1.67
N HIS A 82 16.08 -47.05 0.42
CA HIS A 82 16.75 -48.25 -0.12
C HIS A 82 18.27 -48.27 0.08
N ILE A 83 18.86 -47.19 0.61
CA ILE A 83 20.27 -47.17 0.99
C ILE A 83 20.39 -47.86 2.36
N PRO A 84 21.22 -48.91 2.52
CA PRO A 84 21.43 -49.53 3.82
C PRO A 84 21.99 -48.50 4.80
N SER A 85 21.44 -48.45 6.01
CA SER A 85 21.91 -47.55 7.06
C SER A 85 23.39 -47.83 7.36
N ILE A 86 24.17 -46.76 7.48
CA ILE A 86 25.54 -46.84 8.00
C ILE A 86 25.46 -47.47 9.40
N PRO A 87 26.25 -48.51 9.73
CA PRO A 87 26.19 -49.12 11.05
C PRO A 87 26.54 -48.09 12.12
N GLU A 88 25.68 -47.97 13.14
CA GLU A 88 25.82 -47.00 14.24
C GLU A 88 27.00 -47.31 15.17
N VAL A 89 27.52 -48.54 15.09
CA VAL A 89 28.69 -49.03 15.82
C VAL A 89 29.81 -49.23 14.80
N PRO A 90 31.00 -48.63 14.99
CA PRO A 90 32.19 -48.98 14.20
C PRO A 90 32.52 -50.48 14.33
N ASP A 91 33.22 -51.05 13.34
CA ASP A 91 33.81 -52.37 13.55
C ASP A 91 34.81 -52.32 14.72
N GLU A 92 35.00 -53.42 15.46
CA GLU A 92 35.86 -53.43 16.65
C GLU A 92 37.33 -53.12 16.32
N THR A 93 37.71 -53.14 15.03
CA THR A 93 39.03 -52.72 14.52
C THR A 93 39.16 -51.20 14.30
N GLU A 94 38.06 -50.45 14.27
CA GLU A 94 37.99 -49.01 13.96
C GLU A 94 37.91 -48.11 15.22
N GLU A 95 38.53 -48.54 16.33
CA GLU A 95 38.47 -47.90 17.66
C GLU A 95 38.89 -46.40 17.67
N ASN A 96 39.66 -45.95 16.67
CA ASN A 96 40.18 -44.59 16.58
C ASN A 96 39.98 -44.01 15.17
N VAL A 97 39.66 -42.72 15.09
CA VAL A 97 39.44 -41.95 13.85
C VAL A 97 40.64 -42.01 12.90
N LEU A 98 41.88 -42.01 13.42
CA LEU A 98 43.07 -42.19 12.58
C LEU A 98 43.12 -43.61 11.97
N THR A 99 42.87 -44.63 12.79
CA THR A 99 42.81 -46.04 12.35
C THR A 99 41.73 -46.25 11.28
N TYR A 100 40.55 -45.63 11.42
CA TYR A 100 39.49 -45.65 10.39
C TYR A 100 39.97 -45.10 9.03
N PHE A 101 40.73 -44.00 9.02
CA PHE A 101 41.23 -43.42 7.77
C PHE A 101 42.39 -44.25 7.19
N ASP A 102 43.30 -44.75 8.03
CA ASP A 102 44.43 -45.58 7.60
C ASP A 102 43.98 -46.96 7.05
N LEU A 103 43.05 -47.65 7.73
CA LEU A 103 42.49 -48.93 7.28
C LEU A 103 41.75 -48.84 5.94
N ARG A 104 41.24 -47.64 5.60
CA ARG A 104 40.47 -47.39 4.37
C ARG A 104 41.29 -46.65 3.29
N GLU A 105 42.59 -46.46 3.53
CA GLU A 105 43.53 -45.73 2.66
C GLU A 105 43.06 -44.29 2.29
N ILE A 106 42.28 -43.66 3.19
CA ILE A 106 41.69 -42.32 2.97
C ILE A 106 42.72 -41.24 3.34
N HIS A 107 43.60 -40.92 2.40
CA HIS A 107 44.60 -39.89 2.60
C HIS A 107 44.06 -38.46 2.39
N PRO A 108 44.51 -37.46 3.17
CA PRO A 108 44.06 -36.08 3.04
C PRO A 108 44.57 -35.44 1.72
N ILE A 109 43.68 -34.72 1.03
CA ILE A 109 43.96 -34.14 -0.28
C ILE A 109 44.09 -32.62 -0.15
N MET A 110 45.31 -32.12 -0.31
CA MET A 110 45.61 -30.68 -0.22
C MET A 110 45.23 -29.97 -1.53
N ILE A 111 44.35 -28.97 -1.45
CA ILE A 111 43.85 -28.22 -2.60
C ILE A 111 44.03 -26.72 -2.35
N ASP A 112 45.08 -26.14 -2.94
CA ASP A 112 45.38 -24.71 -2.86
C ASP A 112 44.39 -23.89 -3.72
N MET A 113 43.38 -23.29 -3.10
CA MET A 113 42.42 -22.43 -3.81
C MET A 113 43.06 -21.13 -4.31
N ASP A 114 43.99 -20.53 -3.57
CA ASP A 114 44.64 -19.26 -3.95
C ASP A 114 45.53 -19.35 -5.20
N LYS A 115 45.87 -20.57 -5.63
CA LYS A 115 46.70 -20.84 -6.82
C LYS A 115 45.88 -21.05 -8.08
N ASP A 116 44.54 -20.97 -7.99
CA ASP A 116 43.63 -21.20 -9.12
C ASP A 116 43.03 -19.88 -9.63
N SER A 117 43.25 -19.61 -10.92
CA SER A 117 42.74 -18.45 -11.64
C SER A 117 41.74 -18.84 -12.74
N SER A 118 41.19 -20.07 -12.71
CA SER A 118 40.12 -20.50 -13.60
C SER A 118 38.77 -19.86 -13.23
N PRO A 119 37.79 -19.82 -14.16
CA PRO A 119 36.51 -19.15 -13.93
C PRO A 119 35.72 -19.71 -12.74
N LEU A 120 34.90 -18.85 -12.14
CA LEU A 120 33.96 -19.25 -11.07
C LEU A 120 32.73 -19.92 -11.69
N ILE A 121 32.38 -21.12 -11.23
CA ILE A 121 31.22 -21.88 -11.77
C ILE A 121 29.87 -21.23 -11.40
N LYS A 122 29.86 -20.41 -10.33
CA LYS A 122 28.72 -19.59 -9.89
C LYS A 122 29.24 -18.25 -9.39
N LEU A 123 28.36 -17.24 -9.27
CA LEU A 123 28.72 -15.87 -8.91
C LEU A 123 29.55 -15.72 -7.62
N ASN A 124 29.42 -16.66 -6.67
CA ASN A 124 30.27 -16.82 -5.47
C ASN A 124 30.68 -18.31 -5.29
N GLY A 125 30.97 -19.03 -6.38
CA GLY A 125 31.39 -20.44 -6.35
C GLY A 125 32.91 -20.63 -6.24
N PRO A 126 33.40 -21.86 -6.03
CA PRO A 126 34.83 -22.17 -6.18
C PRO A 126 35.27 -22.06 -7.66
N GLN A 127 36.58 -21.91 -7.88
CA GLN A 127 37.16 -21.98 -9.22
C GLN A 127 37.02 -23.38 -9.84
N GLU A 128 36.88 -23.43 -11.17
CA GLU A 128 36.60 -24.65 -11.92
C GLU A 128 37.67 -25.75 -11.77
N ALA A 129 38.96 -25.40 -11.88
CA ALA A 129 40.03 -26.40 -11.85
C ALA A 129 40.23 -27.01 -10.45
N CYS A 130 39.98 -26.26 -9.37
CA CYS A 130 39.90 -26.78 -8.01
C CYS A 130 38.69 -27.70 -7.81
N LEU A 131 37.51 -27.35 -8.31
CA LEU A 131 36.35 -28.26 -8.24
C LEU A 131 36.58 -29.54 -9.05
N GLU A 132 37.23 -29.46 -10.21
CA GLU A 132 37.50 -30.64 -11.04
C GLU A 132 38.63 -31.52 -10.46
N LYS A 133 39.54 -30.98 -9.61
CA LYS A 133 40.42 -31.79 -8.74
C LYS A 133 39.59 -32.57 -7.71
N VAL A 134 38.68 -31.88 -7.00
CA VAL A 134 37.75 -32.52 -6.04
C VAL A 134 36.92 -33.61 -6.71
N ARG A 135 36.39 -33.36 -7.92
CA ARG A 135 35.61 -34.32 -8.69
C ARG A 135 36.40 -35.54 -9.14
N LYS A 136 37.70 -35.37 -9.46
CA LYS A 136 38.58 -36.51 -9.77
C LYS A 136 38.92 -37.33 -8.53
N ALA A 137 39.09 -36.68 -7.37
CA ALA A 137 39.33 -37.34 -6.09
C ALA A 137 38.11 -38.12 -5.56
N ILE A 138 36.91 -37.53 -5.62
CA ILE A 138 35.64 -38.20 -5.29
C ILE A 138 35.27 -39.25 -6.35
N GLY A 139 35.89 -39.17 -7.53
CA GLY A 139 35.55 -39.94 -8.71
C GLY A 139 34.27 -39.47 -9.39
N LYS A 140 33.99 -40.03 -10.57
CA LYS A 140 32.64 -39.97 -11.11
C LYS A 140 31.75 -40.80 -10.20
N ARG A 141 30.70 -40.19 -9.62
CA ARG A 141 29.54 -40.93 -9.13
C ARG A 141 28.82 -41.53 -10.33
N GLU A 142 29.31 -42.67 -10.81
CA GLU A 142 28.40 -43.67 -11.35
C GLU A 142 27.55 -44.13 -10.17
N ALA A 143 26.41 -43.47 -9.99
CA ALA A 143 25.33 -44.05 -9.21
C ALA A 143 25.14 -45.48 -9.76
N PRO A 144 25.09 -46.52 -8.90
CA PRO A 144 24.92 -47.87 -9.38
C PRO A 144 23.76 -47.90 -10.35
N LYS A 145 23.96 -48.49 -11.53
CA LYS A 145 22.84 -48.87 -12.39
C LYS A 145 22.10 -49.97 -11.65
N LEU A 146 21.21 -49.54 -10.74
CA LEU A 146 20.21 -50.39 -10.14
C LEU A 146 19.61 -51.20 -11.29
N PRO A 147 19.51 -52.54 -11.17
CA PRO A 147 18.80 -53.31 -12.17
C PRO A 147 17.44 -52.64 -12.32
N SER A 148 17.02 -52.35 -13.56
CA SER A 148 15.79 -51.60 -13.81
C SER A 148 14.65 -52.36 -13.14
N ILE A 149 14.22 -51.85 -11.99
CA ILE A 149 13.11 -52.42 -11.24
C ILE A 149 11.92 -52.27 -12.17
N GLU A 150 11.51 -53.39 -12.77
CA GLU A 150 10.17 -53.51 -13.33
C GLU A 150 9.25 -53.01 -12.22
N ILE A 151 8.50 -51.94 -12.50
CA ILE A 151 7.66 -51.30 -11.50
C ILE A 151 6.51 -52.27 -11.25
N TYR A 152 6.76 -53.22 -10.34
CA TYR A 152 5.77 -54.19 -9.90
C TYR A 152 4.54 -53.39 -9.47
N PRO A 153 3.35 -53.69 -10.02
CA PRO A 153 2.16 -52.94 -9.69
C PRO A 153 1.96 -53.00 -8.17
N LEU A 154 1.97 -51.83 -7.55
CA LEU A 154 1.91 -51.66 -6.09
C LEU A 154 0.76 -52.52 -5.55
N LYS A 155 1.00 -53.31 -4.50
CA LYS A 155 -0.06 -54.20 -4.02
C LYS A 155 -1.24 -53.35 -3.56
N GLN A 156 -2.45 -53.88 -3.70
CA GLN A 156 -3.68 -53.13 -3.46
C GLN A 156 -3.73 -52.51 -2.04
N ASN A 157 -3.14 -53.20 -1.06
CA ASN A 157 -2.97 -52.74 0.33
C ASN A 157 -1.91 -51.62 0.50
N GLU A 158 -0.88 -51.57 -0.36
CA GLU A 158 0.17 -50.54 -0.36
C GLU A 158 -0.36 -49.22 -0.95
N TYR A 159 -1.25 -49.29 -1.95
CA TYR A 159 -1.96 -48.11 -2.51
C TYR A 159 -2.86 -47.43 -1.47
N GLU A 160 -3.66 -48.21 -0.73
CA GLU A 160 -4.49 -47.71 0.37
C GLU A 160 -3.66 -46.99 1.46
N ILE A 161 -2.42 -47.41 1.70
CA ILE A 161 -1.53 -46.78 2.68
C ILE A 161 -1.01 -45.44 2.14
N GLN A 162 -0.65 -45.36 0.85
CA GLN A 162 -0.27 -44.09 0.21
C GLN A 162 -1.43 -43.09 0.19
N GLU A 163 -2.64 -43.51 -0.19
CA GLU A 163 -3.81 -42.62 -0.23
C GLU A 163 -4.14 -42.05 1.16
N LYS A 164 -4.07 -42.89 2.21
CA LYS A 164 -4.26 -42.45 3.60
C LYS A 164 -3.16 -41.47 4.04
N ALA A 165 -1.90 -41.72 3.68
CA ALA A 165 -0.79 -40.82 4.00
C ALA A 165 -0.91 -39.45 3.30
N ILE A 166 -1.30 -39.44 2.01
CA ILE A 166 -1.54 -38.22 1.23
C ILE A 166 -2.69 -37.42 1.83
N ASN A 167 -3.80 -38.07 2.19
CA ASN A 167 -4.95 -37.39 2.81
C ASN A 167 -4.60 -36.78 4.18
N ILE A 168 -3.82 -37.47 5.01
CA ILE A 168 -3.32 -36.94 6.30
C ILE A 168 -2.40 -35.72 6.09
N LEU A 169 -1.53 -35.76 5.07
CA LEU A 169 -0.66 -34.63 4.73
C LEU A 169 -1.49 -33.42 4.27
N ASN A 170 -2.43 -33.61 3.35
CA ASN A 170 -3.33 -32.57 2.84
C ASN A 170 -4.17 -31.94 3.97
N GLU A 171 -4.70 -32.74 4.91
CA GLU A 171 -5.45 -32.25 6.07
C GLU A 171 -4.56 -31.42 7.02
N PHE A 172 -3.32 -31.87 7.25
CA PHE A 172 -2.34 -31.13 8.05
C PHE A 172 -1.95 -29.79 7.42
N GLU A 173 -1.73 -29.75 6.11
CA GLU A 173 -1.42 -28.50 5.39
C GLU A 173 -2.61 -27.54 5.34
N LEU A 174 -3.83 -28.05 5.13
CA LEU A 174 -5.06 -27.25 5.17
C LEU A 174 -5.29 -26.62 6.55
N GLU A 175 -5.10 -27.38 7.64
CA GLU A 175 -5.24 -26.87 9.00
C GLU A 175 -4.11 -25.89 9.38
N LYS A 176 -2.90 -26.08 8.84
CA LYS A 176 -1.78 -25.13 8.95
C LYS A 176 -2.10 -23.82 8.23
N LEU A 177 -2.65 -23.88 7.02
CA LEU A 177 -3.08 -22.72 6.23
C LEU A 177 -4.27 -21.98 6.89
N ARG A 178 -5.23 -22.72 7.45
CA ARG A 178 -6.34 -22.15 8.23
C ARG A 178 -5.80 -21.39 9.45
N LYS A 179 -4.84 -21.96 10.18
CA LYS A 179 -4.18 -21.33 11.34
C LYS A 179 -3.32 -20.11 10.98
N THR A 180 -2.68 -20.05 9.81
CA THR A 180 -1.95 -18.83 9.40
C THR A 180 -2.91 -17.73 8.97
N LYS A 181 -3.98 -18.06 8.23
CA LYS A 181 -5.04 -17.10 7.88
C LYS A 181 -5.73 -16.52 9.10
N GLU A 182 -6.14 -17.36 10.06
CA GLU A 182 -6.80 -16.92 11.30
C GLU A 182 -5.92 -15.98 12.14
N LYS A 183 -4.59 -16.21 12.16
CA LYS A 183 -3.62 -15.31 12.81
C LYS A 183 -3.49 -13.97 12.08
N LEU A 184 -3.40 -14.00 10.73
CA LEU A 184 -3.31 -12.79 9.92
C LEU A 184 -4.56 -11.92 10.05
N GLU A 185 -5.75 -12.53 10.09
CA GLU A 185 -7.01 -11.83 10.29
C GLU A 185 -7.10 -11.18 11.68
N LYS A 186 -6.69 -11.89 12.74
CA LYS A 186 -6.59 -11.32 14.10
C LYS A 186 -5.62 -10.13 14.17
N GLN A 187 -4.42 -10.27 13.59
CA GLN A 187 -3.44 -9.17 13.52
C GLN A 187 -3.99 -7.94 12.79
N LYS A 188 -4.71 -8.13 11.68
CA LYS A 188 -5.37 -7.03 10.95
C LYS A 188 -6.47 -6.35 11.78
N CYS A 189 -7.28 -7.12 12.51
CA CYS A 189 -8.28 -6.55 13.42
C CYS A 189 -7.62 -5.73 14.56
N GLU A 190 -6.58 -6.28 15.19
CA GLU A 190 -5.82 -5.61 16.25
C GLU A 190 -5.16 -4.30 15.73
N GLU A 191 -4.61 -4.31 14.52
CA GLU A 191 -4.04 -3.12 13.86
C GLU A 191 -5.10 -2.06 13.57
N ILE A 192 -6.27 -2.45 13.04
CA ILE A 192 -7.40 -1.55 12.76
C ILE A 192 -7.93 -0.92 14.06
N ASP A 193 -8.08 -1.69 15.14
CA ASP A 193 -8.54 -1.16 16.43
C ASP A 193 -7.51 -0.20 17.07
N LEU A 194 -6.21 -0.48 16.92
CA LEU A 194 -5.14 0.42 17.35
C LEU A 194 -5.12 1.73 16.54
N LEU A 195 -5.27 1.66 15.22
CA LEU A 195 -5.37 2.83 14.34
C LEU A 195 -6.59 3.68 14.70
N LYS A 196 -7.75 3.05 14.87
CA LYS A 196 -9.01 3.72 15.24
C LYS A 196 -8.95 4.37 16.62
N LYS A 197 -8.27 3.74 17.59
CA LYS A 197 -8.00 4.36 18.89
C LYS A 197 -7.09 5.58 18.75
N SER A 198 -6.00 5.46 18.00
CA SER A 198 -5.09 6.57 17.70
C SER A 198 -5.86 7.75 17.07
N GLU A 199 -6.65 7.49 16.03
CA GLU A 199 -7.51 8.49 15.36
C GLU A 199 -8.48 9.18 16.33
N ASN A 200 -9.13 8.43 17.22
CA ASN A 200 -10.00 9.00 18.26
C ASN A 200 -9.22 9.91 19.21
N ASP A 201 -8.05 9.49 19.66
CA ASP A 201 -7.20 10.27 20.57
C ASP A 201 -6.71 11.55 19.88
N TRP A 202 -6.27 11.49 18.61
CA TRP A 202 -5.92 12.66 17.80
C TRP A 202 -7.10 13.63 17.60
N ASN A 203 -8.29 13.12 17.30
CA ASN A 203 -9.50 13.94 17.16
C ASN A 203 -9.89 14.63 18.47
N ASN A 204 -9.71 13.97 19.61
CA ASN A 204 -9.91 14.56 20.94
C ASN A 204 -8.90 15.71 21.21
N TRP A 205 -7.61 15.51 20.90
CA TRP A 205 -6.60 16.56 21.01
C TRP A 205 -6.88 17.75 20.09
N LEU A 206 -7.31 17.52 18.86
CA LEU A 206 -7.72 18.57 17.92
C LEU A 206 -8.96 19.34 18.41
N SER A 207 -9.95 18.66 18.98
CA SER A 207 -11.14 19.28 19.56
C SER A 207 -10.79 20.19 20.75
N LEU A 208 -9.92 19.70 21.66
CA LEU A 208 -9.41 20.48 22.79
C LEU A 208 -8.62 21.71 22.31
N LEU A 209 -7.72 21.54 21.35
CA LEU A 209 -6.91 22.63 20.78
C LEU A 209 -7.78 23.68 20.07
N ASN A 210 -8.80 23.27 19.32
CA ASN A 210 -9.75 24.19 18.68
C ASN A 210 -10.57 24.97 19.72
N THR A 211 -10.96 24.33 20.82
CA THR A 211 -11.67 24.97 21.93
C THR A 211 -10.78 26.02 22.63
N GLN A 212 -9.51 25.69 22.88
CA GLN A 212 -8.53 26.63 23.44
C GLN A 212 -8.23 27.81 22.49
N ASN A 213 -8.06 27.54 21.19
CA ASN A 213 -7.85 28.57 20.17
C ASN A 213 -9.06 29.52 20.08
N TYR A 214 -10.29 29.00 20.16
CA TYR A 214 -11.50 29.83 20.18
C TYR A 214 -11.55 30.72 21.43
N GLN A 215 -11.31 30.15 22.62
CA GLN A 215 -11.28 30.91 23.88
C GLN A 215 -10.19 31.98 23.88
N TYR A 216 -9.01 31.69 23.32
CA TYR A 216 -7.93 32.66 23.15
C TYR A 216 -8.31 33.79 22.17
N ALA A 217 -8.95 33.46 21.05
CA ALA A 217 -9.42 34.45 20.07
C ALA A 217 -10.54 35.34 20.63
N GLU A 218 -11.48 34.81 21.42
CA GLU A 218 -12.45 35.64 22.14
C GLU A 218 -11.77 36.50 23.20
N ALA A 219 -10.88 35.94 24.02
CA ALA A 219 -10.15 36.70 25.03
C ALA A 219 -9.28 37.83 24.44
N HIS A 220 -8.70 37.62 23.25
CA HIS A 220 -7.91 38.63 22.54
C HIS A 220 -8.77 39.70 21.86
N SER A 221 -9.96 39.35 21.36
CA SER A 221 -10.89 40.31 20.76
C SER A 221 -11.75 41.06 21.79
N LEU A 222 -11.91 40.53 23.00
CA LEU A 222 -12.74 41.11 24.06
C LEU A 222 -12.36 42.56 24.44
N PRO A 223 -11.08 42.96 24.59
CA PRO A 223 -10.70 44.34 24.88
C PRO A 223 -11.09 45.31 23.76
N MET A 224 -10.92 44.90 22.49
CA MET A 224 -11.30 45.71 21.33
C MET A 224 -12.82 45.81 21.20
N ARG A 225 -13.55 44.70 21.38
CA ARG A 225 -15.02 44.64 21.44
C ARG A 225 -15.57 45.54 22.55
N TYR A 226 -14.96 45.52 23.74
CA TYR A 226 -15.33 46.39 24.87
C TYR A 226 -15.05 47.86 24.57
N TYR A 227 -13.88 48.20 24.03
CA TYR A 227 -13.53 49.58 23.66
C TYR A 227 -14.49 50.15 22.62
N LEU A 228 -14.74 49.41 21.53
CA LEU A 228 -15.71 49.77 20.49
C LEU A 228 -17.10 49.98 21.11
N MET A 229 -17.60 49.00 21.87
CA MET A 229 -18.96 49.02 22.42
C MET A 229 -19.17 50.09 23.50
N LYS A 230 -18.11 50.53 24.20
CA LYS A 230 -18.17 51.56 25.23
C LYS A 230 -18.03 52.99 24.70
N TYR A 231 -17.14 53.23 23.74
CA TYR A 231 -16.77 54.59 23.34
C TYR A 231 -17.17 54.97 21.90
N ILE A 232 -17.36 54.00 21.00
CA ILE A 232 -17.59 54.26 19.58
C ILE A 232 -19.04 53.92 19.19
N MET A 233 -19.53 52.74 19.56
CA MET A 233 -20.88 52.28 19.21
C MET A 233 -22.01 53.22 19.69
N PRO A 234 -22.02 53.75 20.94
CA PRO A 234 -23.15 54.57 21.39
C PRO A 234 -23.32 55.85 20.58
N GLU A 235 -22.21 56.50 20.24
CA GLU A 235 -22.21 57.77 19.50
C GLU A 235 -22.41 57.55 18.01
N LEU A 236 -21.83 56.48 17.44
CA LEU A 236 -22.12 56.06 16.07
C LEU A 236 -23.61 55.72 15.89
N SER A 237 -24.24 55.07 16.87
CA SER A 237 -25.68 54.80 16.84
C SER A 237 -26.55 56.07 16.92
N LYS A 238 -26.14 57.10 17.68
CA LYS A 238 -26.83 58.41 17.66
C LYS A 238 -26.66 59.11 16.31
N ALA A 239 -25.43 59.23 15.82
CA ALA A 239 -25.15 59.90 14.55
C ALA A 239 -25.84 59.21 13.36
N LEU A 240 -25.95 57.88 13.37
CA LEU A 240 -26.72 57.13 12.37
C LEU A 240 -28.24 57.33 12.49
N LEU A 241 -28.77 57.51 13.70
CA LEU A 241 -30.19 57.82 13.93
C LEU A 241 -30.51 59.24 13.41
N GLU A 242 -29.70 60.23 13.81
CA GLU A 242 -29.80 61.62 13.34
C GLU A 242 -29.64 61.71 11.81
N CYS A 243 -28.70 60.96 11.23
CA CYS A 243 -28.54 60.84 9.78
C CYS A 243 -29.77 60.21 9.09
N SER A 244 -30.46 59.28 9.77
CA SER A 244 -31.68 58.66 9.26
C SER A 244 -32.91 59.58 9.33
N GLU A 245 -32.93 60.56 10.23
CA GLU A 245 -33.98 61.57 10.35
C GLU A 245 -33.75 62.75 9.39
N ILE A 246 -32.51 63.25 9.32
CA ILE A 246 -32.12 64.41 8.50
C ILE A 246 -31.96 64.04 7.02
N ARG A 247 -31.51 62.81 6.73
CA ARG A 247 -31.30 62.23 5.40
C ARG A 247 -30.50 63.14 4.44
N PRO A 248 -29.25 63.52 4.79
CA PRO A 248 -28.40 64.41 3.99
C PRO A 248 -27.96 63.79 2.65
N ASP A 249 -27.53 64.63 1.72
CA ASP A 249 -27.04 64.23 0.39
C ASP A 249 -25.81 63.31 0.44
N ASP A 250 -24.92 63.49 1.44
CA ASP A 250 -23.88 62.53 1.79
C ASP A 250 -24.03 62.09 3.26
N PRO A 251 -24.39 60.82 3.53
CA PRO A 251 -24.54 60.29 4.88
C PRO A 251 -23.21 59.93 5.55
N VAL A 252 -22.12 59.74 4.78
CA VAL A 252 -20.81 59.35 5.31
C VAL A 252 -20.09 60.58 5.88
N ASP A 253 -20.03 61.66 5.11
CA ASP A 253 -19.42 62.93 5.55
C ASP A 253 -20.21 63.55 6.71
N PHE A 254 -21.54 63.41 6.73
CA PHE A 254 -22.37 63.84 7.86
C PHE A 254 -22.00 63.10 9.16
N VAL A 255 -21.98 61.76 9.13
CA VAL A 255 -21.63 60.95 10.32
C VAL A 255 -20.17 61.19 10.75
N ALA A 256 -19.24 61.33 9.81
CA ALA A 256 -17.85 61.65 10.11
C ALA A 256 -17.69 63.02 10.78
N SER A 257 -18.39 64.05 10.29
CA SER A 257 -18.42 65.39 10.88
C SER A 257 -18.96 65.37 12.31
N SER A 258 -20.10 64.72 12.55
CA SER A 258 -20.69 64.55 13.89
C SER A 258 -19.73 63.81 14.84
N PHE A 259 -19.00 62.81 14.36
CA PHE A 259 -18.02 62.07 15.17
C PHE A 259 -16.78 62.91 15.53
N ILE A 260 -16.33 63.80 14.64
CA ILE A 260 -15.25 64.78 14.91
C ILE A 260 -15.70 65.81 15.95
N ILE A 261 -16.94 66.30 15.86
CA ILE A 261 -17.52 67.23 16.85
C ILE A 261 -17.65 66.54 18.22
N TYR A 262 -18.10 65.28 18.27
CA TYR A 262 -18.11 64.49 19.50
C TYR A 262 -16.70 64.33 20.08
N LEU A 263 -15.70 63.96 19.27
CA LEU A 263 -14.31 63.82 19.73
C LEU A 263 -13.76 65.12 20.33
N PHE A 264 -14.08 66.28 19.74
CA PHE A 264 -13.69 67.58 20.28
C PHE A 264 -14.33 67.85 21.66
N HIS A 265 -15.64 67.64 21.79
CA HIS A 265 -16.37 67.81 23.06
C HIS A 265 -15.93 66.79 24.12
N PHE A 266 -15.65 65.55 23.74
CA PHE A 266 -15.16 64.49 24.64
C PHE A 266 -13.77 64.82 25.17
N LEU A 267 -12.85 65.28 24.32
CA LEU A 267 -11.51 65.73 24.73
C LEU A 267 -11.59 66.96 25.65
N GLN A 268 -12.46 67.93 25.36
CA GLN A 268 -12.65 69.09 26.22
C GLN A 268 -13.21 68.70 27.60
N SER A 269 -14.25 67.85 27.64
CA SER A 269 -14.81 67.29 28.89
C SER A 269 -13.83 66.39 29.67
N LYS A 270 -12.71 65.97 29.06
CA LYS A 270 -11.64 65.20 29.70
C LYS A 270 -10.40 66.03 30.07
N GLY A 271 -10.39 67.33 29.75
CA GLY A 271 -9.34 68.27 30.09
C GLY A 271 -9.62 69.15 31.32
N GLU A 272 -10.74 68.91 32.01
CA GLU A 272 -11.20 69.68 33.18
C GLU A 272 -11.21 68.85 34.49
N GLU A 273 -10.59 67.66 34.48
CA GLU A 273 -10.25 66.82 35.66
C GLU A 273 -8.73 66.76 35.90
#